data_AF-A0A5T1LEI1-F1
#
_entry.id   AF-A0A5T1LEI1-F1
#
_cell.length_a   1.000
_cell.length_b   1.000
_cell.length_c   1.000
_cell.angle_alpha   90.00
_cell.angle_beta   90.00
_cell.angle_gamma   90.00
#
_symmetry.space_group_name_H-M   'P 1'
#
loop_
_entity.id
_entity.type
_entity.pdbx_description
1 polymer ?
#
loop_
_entity_poly.entity_id
_entity_poly.type
_entity_poly.pdbx_seq_one_letter_code
_entity_poly.pdbx_strand_id
1 'polypeptide(L)' 'MYEKKDLRVLKIIQKAREFGDGDLLNEALVNQLVNAEFKEIESKEREGLIALLNSLIEAKDKALLSNP' A
#
# COMPACT_ATOMS: atom_id res chain seq x y z
N MET A 1 -13.55 -3.61 30.09
CA MET A 1 -14.15 -2.80 29.01
C MET A 1 -13.64 -3.40 27.71
N TYR A 2 -14.49 -4.10 26.95
CA TYR A 2 -14.04 -4.73 25.69
C TYR A 2 -13.89 -3.62 24.64
N GLU A 3 -12.66 -3.37 24.20
CA GLU A 3 -12.42 -2.49 23.06
C GLU A 3 -13.06 -3.10 21.81
N LYS A 4 -13.95 -2.35 21.19
CA LYS A 4 -14.57 -2.72 19.93
C LYS A 4 -13.51 -2.57 18.84
N LYS A 5 -12.90 -3.67 18.41
CA LYS A 5 -11.87 -3.68 17.38
C LYS A 5 -12.48 -3.76 15.97
N ASP A 6 -11.90 -3.05 15.02
CA ASP A 6 -12.30 -3.13 13.61
C ASP A 6 -11.81 -4.45 13.00
N LEU A 7 -12.75 -5.26 12.52
CA LEU A 7 -12.46 -6.57 11.94
C LEU A 7 -11.59 -6.47 10.67
N ARG A 8 -11.68 -5.37 9.91
CA ARG A 8 -10.87 -5.12 8.71
C ARG A 8 -9.40 -4.95 9.07
N VAL A 9 -9.13 -4.17 10.11
CA VAL A 9 -7.79 -3.92 10.65
C VAL A 9 -7.14 -5.23 11.08
N LEU A 10 -7.87 -6.07 11.82
CA LEU A 10 -7.37 -7.36 12.28
C LEU A 10 -7.03 -8.31 11.12
N LYS A 11 -7.85 -8.33 10.06
CA LYS A 11 -7.62 -9.14 8.86
C LYS A 11 -6.39 -8.68 8.08
N ILE A 12 -6.17 -7.37 7.97
CA ILE A 12 -4.98 -6.80 7.30
C ILE A 12 -3.72 -7.19 8.06
N ILE A 13 -3.70 -7.01 9.39
CA ILE A 13 -2.55 -7.41 10.24
C ILE A 13 -2.27 -8.91 10.13
N GLN A 14 -3.32 -9.74 10.11
CA GLN A 14 -3.16 -11.18 9.91
C GLN A 14 -2.47 -11.49 8.58
N LYS A 15 -2.91 -10.87 7.48
CA LYS A 15 -2.28 -11.05 6.17
C LYS A 15 -0.86 -10.51 6.12
N ALA A 16 -0.60 -9.34 6.70
CA ALA A 16 0.73 -8.76 6.80
C ALA A 16 1.73 -9.74 7.45
N ARG A 17 1.31 -10.44 8.52
CA ARG A 17 2.12 -11.52 9.12
C ARG A 17 2.41 -12.68 8.15
N GLU A 18 1.42 -13.09 7.37
CA GLU A 18 1.57 -14.16 6.38
C GLU A 18 2.56 -13.78 5.26
N PHE A 19 2.65 -12.50 4.89
CA PHE A 19 3.53 -11.99 3.85
C PHE A 19 4.87 -11.44 4.37
N GLY A 20 5.08 -11.40 5.68
CA GLY A 20 6.29 -10.80 6.29
C GLY A 20 6.36 -9.28 6.14
N ASP A 21 5.22 -8.62 5.96
CA ASP A 21 5.12 -7.16 5.87
C ASP A 21 5.06 -6.57 7.29
N GLY A 22 6.19 -6.02 7.74
CA GLY A 22 6.32 -5.44 9.08
C GLY A 22 5.59 -4.11 9.27
N ASP A 23 5.41 -3.34 8.20
CA ASP A 23 4.83 -2.00 8.26
C ASP A 23 3.33 -2.09 8.58
N LEU A 24 2.65 -3.08 8.01
CA LEU A 24 1.23 -3.33 8.22
C LEU A 24 0.89 -4.12 9.50
N LEU A 25 1.86 -4.33 10.40
CA LEU A 25 1.61 -4.94 11.72
C LEU A 25 1.15 -3.91 12.78
N ASN A 26 1.27 -2.62 12.49
CA ASN A 26 0.87 -1.56 13.40
C ASN A 26 -0.65 -1.32 13.33
N GLU A 27 -1.37 -1.77 14.36
CA GLU A 27 -2.84 -1.65 14.45
C GLU A 27 -3.32 -0.20 14.35
N ALA A 28 -2.59 0.76 14.94
CA ALA A 28 -2.97 2.18 14.89
C ALA A 28 -2.83 2.75 13.48
N LEU A 29 -1.74 2.41 12.78
CA LEU A 29 -1.51 2.81 11.38
C LEU A 29 -2.58 2.22 10.47
N VAL A 30 -2.83 0.91 10.56
CA VAL A 30 -3.82 0.24 9.72
C VAL A 30 -5.21 0.80 9.99
N ASN A 31 -5.55 1.12 11.24
CA ASN A 31 -6.81 1.74 11.58
C ASN A 31 -6.96 3.16 11.00
N GLN A 32 -5.87 3.94 10.94
CA GLN A 32 -5.87 5.24 10.27
C GLN A 32 -6.05 5.08 8.75
N LEU A 33 -5.35 4.16 8.12
CA LEU A 33 -5.43 3.92 6.68
C LEU A 33 -6.82 3.44 6.25
N VAL A 34 -7.42 2.53 7.01
CA VAL A 34 -8.75 1.97 6.71
C VAL A 34 -9.87 2.99 6.87
N ASN A 35 -9.71 3.96 7.75
CA ASN A 35 -10.72 4.99 8.04
C ASN A 35 -10.37 6.37 7.44
N ALA A 36 -9.27 6.48 6.71
CA ALA A 36 -8.92 7.70 6.01
C ALA A 36 -9.92 7.95 4.88
N GLU A 37 -10.34 9.21 4.74
CA GLU A 37 -11.06 9.64 3.54
C GLU A 37 -10.08 9.70 2.38
N PHE A 38 -10.24 8.79 1.43
CA PHE A 38 -9.50 8.85 0.17
C PHE A 38 -10.02 10.05 -0.63
N LYS A 39 -9.19 11.07 -0.76
CA LYS A 39 -9.44 12.14 -1.72
C LYS A 39 -9.17 11.57 -3.11
N GLU A 40 -10.10 11.81 -4.03
CA GLU A 40 -9.85 11.52 -5.44
C GLU A 40 -8.59 12.27 -5.88
N ILE A 41 -7.69 11.53 -6.52
CA ILE A 41 -6.51 12.11 -7.15
C ILE A 41 -7.00 12.94 -8.33
N GLU A 42 -6.62 14.21 -8.40
CA GLU A 42 -7.01 15.07 -9.51
C GLU A 42 -6.50 14.49 -10.83
N SER A 43 -7.22 14.69 -11.94
CA SER A 43 -6.87 14.08 -13.24
C SER A 43 -5.42 14.32 -13.65
N LYS A 44 -4.88 15.50 -13.32
CA LYS A 44 -3.49 15.88 -13.60
C LYS A 44 -2.47 15.12 -12.73
N GLU A 45 -2.77 14.94 -11.44
CA GLU A 45 -1.94 14.16 -10.53
C GLU A 45 -1.97 12.67 -10.91
N ARG A 46 -3.13 12.18 -11.37
CA ARG A 46 -3.29 10.82 -11.87
C ARG A 46 -2.38 10.55 -13.07
N GLU A 47 -2.34 11.46 -14.03
CA GLU A 47 -1.44 11.35 -15.20
C GLU A 47 0.04 11.33 -14.78
N GLY A 48 0.43 12.20 -13.84
CA GLY A 48 1.79 12.23 -13.29
C GLY A 48 2.16 10.93 -12.56
N LEU A 49 1.23 10.38 -11.77
CA LEU A 49 1.42 9.13 -11.06
C LEU A 49 1.54 7.94 -12.03
N ILE A 50 0.71 7.90 -13.08
CA ILE A 50 0.80 6.87 -14.14
C ILE A 50 2.16 6.94 -14.84
N ALA A 51 2.63 8.15 -15.19
CA ALA A 51 3.94 8.33 -15.81
C ALA A 51 5.08 7.84 -14.90
N LEU A 52 5.02 8.16 -13.60
CA LEU A 52 5.99 7.69 -12.62
C LEU A 52 5.98 6.15 -12.50
N LEU A 53 4.80 5.54 -12.35
CA LEU A 53 4.68 4.09 -12.25
C LEU A 53 5.21 3.38 -13.50
N ASN A 54 4.89 3.88 -14.69
CA ASN A 54 5.42 3.33 -15.93
C ASN A 54 6.95 3.47 -16.00
N SER A 55 7.51 4.59 -15.54
CA SER A 55 8.97 4.77 -15.49
C SER A 55 9.65 3.77 -14.56
N LEU A 56 9.02 3.42 -13.43
CA LEU A 56 9.54 2.44 -12.48
C LEU A 56 9.47 1.01 -13.06
N ILE A 57 8.40 0.69 -13.77
CA ILE A 57 8.25 -0.58 -14.48
C ILE A 57 9.34 -0.70 -15.56
N GLU A 58 9.52 0.32 -16.39
CA GLU A 58 10.55 0.32 -17.43
C GLU A 58 11.97 0.22 -16.84
N ALA A 59 12.24 0.91 -15.74
CA ALA A 59 13.53 0.85 -15.06
C ALA A 59 13.80 -0.57 -14.52
N LYS A 60 12.78 -1.20 -13.92
CA LYS A 60 12.85 -2.60 -13.46
C LYS A 60 13.08 -3.56 -14.62
N ASP A 61 12.36 -3.41 -15.72
CA ASP A 61 12.48 -4.28 -16.89
C ASP A 61 13.85 -4.13 -17.55
N LYS A 62 14.37 -2.91 -17.65
CA LYS A 62 15.76 -2.66 -18.09
C LYS A 62 16.77 -3.29 -17.14
N ALA A 63 16.59 -3.18 -15.83
CA ALA A 63 17.50 -3.79 -14.85
C ALA A 63 17.49 -5.32 -14.94
N LEU A 64 16.32 -5.94 -15.17
CA LEU A 64 16.19 -7.38 -15.39
C LEU A 64 16.85 -7.83 -16.71
N LEU A 65 16.73 -7.05 -17.79
CA LEU A 65 17.38 -7.33 -19.07
C LEU A 65 18.89 -7.06 -19.07
N SER A 66 19.38 -6.25 -18.13
CA SER A 66 20.79 -5.87 -18.00
C SER A 66 21.58 -6.78 -17.05
N ASN A 67 20.92 -7.75 -16.40
CA ASN A 67 21.55 -8.72 -15.53
C ASN A 67 21.59 -10.09 -16.27
N PRO A 68 22.74 -10.51 -16.84
CA PRO A 68 22.86 -11.79 -17.54
C PRO A 68 22.68 -13.01 -16.62
#